data_AF-A0AAV4RX59-F1
#
_entry.id   AF-A0AAV4RX59-F1
#
_cell.length_a   1.000
_cell.length_b   1.000
_cell.length_c   1.000
_cell.angle_alpha   90.00
_cell.angle_beta   90.00
_cell.angle_gamma   90.00
#
_symmetry.space_group_name_H-M   'P 1'
#
loop_
_entity.id
_entity.type
_entity.pdbx_description
1 polymer ?
#
loop_
_entity_poly.entity_id
_entity_poly.type
_entity_poly.pdbx_seq_one_letter_code
_entity_poly.pdbx_strand_id
1 'polypeptide(L)'
;MKQRSNAWASRAKLNSVINEAIQILSGTQVKNHNCSTKISIPIKMATKRRQACPQTVLHLWDAIAYIRQQKQIPNFERLSAYMKRVYSLNPPDVERQLNFAVSDGLIRIRKSLGCKGARVGIEQDGYRVPEEINEKDDHDWYCFVCHRGGEVVLCSTCHRVYHQHCLKVKNLPEKFVCPSCENSKKFHVDLKKFELNKLLSFTCVRLKEKTRELHRIPHPDDENGAIIFIYDSSDLIAMEDKVKTNEYVRLGDFYSDAQQIVHNVVIYFGRESRIAVMALQMLSDCDYDLQEIVQCWNCYKMSNMKNDSYWFCQPCNPPHALVYAKVKGFPYWPAKVIKKDEGVYDVRFFGAHHQRALVEEDNVKPVTISYQKLGVKKTASFERAYKELAHHQQLVEKASKKLLTDNDKEPNDSVNEENNSTENETVMGLNNSSKSKTPVSRKRKSTSTPIAKPPSAKNLLVFLLRKKNKKNFTKNLLLHHLLKIFLQR
;
A
#
# COMPACT_ATOMS: atom_id res chain seq x y z
N MET A 1 -17.32 14.23 49.14
CA MET A 1 -16.58 12.96 49.30
C MET A 1 -16.85 11.89 48.22
N LYS A 2 -17.86 12.00 47.34
CA LYS A 2 -18.13 11.01 46.26
C LYS A 2 -17.37 11.21 44.93
N GLN A 3 -16.61 12.30 44.75
CA GLN A 3 -15.79 12.53 43.54
C GLN A 3 -14.32 12.09 43.67
N ARG A 4 -13.85 11.76 44.88
CA ARG A 4 -12.48 11.27 45.12
C ARG A 4 -12.35 9.74 45.06
N SER A 5 -13.43 8.97 45.22
CA SER A 5 -13.38 7.50 45.14
C SER A 5 -13.34 6.96 43.70
N ASN A 6 -14.00 7.63 42.75
CA ASN A 6 -14.01 7.23 41.35
C ASN A 6 -12.65 7.42 40.64
N ALA A 7 -11.85 8.39 41.09
CA ALA A 7 -10.50 8.62 40.56
C ALA A 7 -9.50 7.55 41.01
N TRP A 8 -9.71 6.94 42.18
CA TRP A 8 -8.88 5.84 42.69
C TRP A 8 -9.21 4.51 42.02
N ALA A 9 -10.51 4.23 41.78
CA ALA A 9 -10.96 3.02 41.07
C ALA A 9 -10.48 3.00 39.60
N SER A 10 -10.51 4.12 38.90
CA SER A 10 -10.02 4.21 37.51
C SER A 10 -8.50 4.09 37.41
N ARG A 11 -7.74 4.53 38.42
CA ARG A 11 -6.28 4.41 38.47
C ARG A 11 -5.81 3.00 38.82
N ALA A 12 -6.55 2.29 39.70
CA ALA A 12 -6.31 0.88 40.00
C ALA A 12 -6.60 -0.02 38.78
N LYS A 13 -7.65 0.27 38.01
CA LYS A 13 -7.99 -0.47 36.79
C LYS A 13 -6.98 -0.23 35.66
N LEU A 14 -6.47 0.99 35.53
CA LEU A 14 -5.41 1.31 34.56
C LEU A 14 -4.07 0.65 34.94
N ASN A 15 -3.70 0.64 36.23
CA ASN A 15 -2.49 -0.03 36.71
C ASN A 15 -2.59 -1.57 36.62
N SER A 16 -3.79 -2.16 36.77
CA SER A 16 -4.02 -3.58 36.53
C SER A 16 -3.75 -3.95 35.07
N VAL A 17 -4.29 -3.17 34.12
CA VAL A 17 -4.11 -3.41 32.67
C VAL A 17 -2.67 -3.17 32.23
N ILE A 18 -1.98 -2.18 32.82
CA ILE A 18 -0.55 -1.94 32.57
C ILE A 18 0.32 -3.07 33.12
N ASN A 19 0.01 -3.61 34.31
CA ASN A 19 0.74 -4.74 34.88
C ASN A 19 0.49 -6.05 34.11
N GLU A 20 -0.73 -6.27 33.58
CA GLU A 20 -1.06 -7.39 32.70
C GLU A 20 -0.32 -7.30 31.36
N ALA A 21 -0.21 -6.09 30.79
CA ALA A 21 0.57 -5.85 29.58
C ALA A 21 2.08 -6.03 29.80
N ILE A 22 2.61 -5.67 30.99
CA ILE A 22 4.01 -5.89 31.35
C ILE A 22 4.31 -7.38 31.55
N GLN A 23 3.39 -8.16 32.14
CA GLN A 23 3.56 -9.62 32.31
C GLN A 23 3.46 -10.40 31.00
N ILE A 24 2.65 -9.95 30.05
CA ILE A 24 2.58 -10.54 28.69
C ILE A 24 3.86 -10.27 27.90
N LEU A 25 4.53 -9.14 28.14
CA LEU A 25 5.77 -8.76 27.46
C LEU A 25 7.04 -9.33 28.12
N SER A 26 7.00 -9.71 29.40
CA SER A 26 8.15 -10.25 30.14
C SER A 26 8.26 -11.79 30.16
N GLY A 27 7.37 -12.51 29.47
CA GLY A 27 7.48 -13.96 29.27
C GLY A 27 7.51 -14.81 30.56
N THR A 28 6.96 -14.30 31.67
CA THR A 28 7.08 -14.91 32.99
C THR A 28 5.70 -15.32 33.53
N GLN A 29 5.08 -16.33 32.91
CA GLN A 29 4.35 -17.37 33.65
C GLN A 29 4.11 -18.60 32.76
N VAL A 30 4.85 -19.67 33.05
CA VAL A 30 4.48 -21.04 32.71
C VAL A 30 3.39 -21.44 33.70
N LYS A 31 2.14 -21.53 33.24
CA LYS A 31 1.13 -22.34 33.92
C LYS A 31 1.00 -23.66 33.17
N ASN A 32 1.53 -24.70 33.80
CA ASN A 32 1.29 -26.09 33.44
C ASN A 32 -0.21 -26.36 33.43
N HIS A 33 -0.81 -26.49 32.24
CA HIS A 33 -2.03 -27.25 32.08
C HIS A 33 -1.70 -28.52 31.31
N ASN A 34 -1.50 -29.59 32.07
CA ASN A 34 -1.67 -30.94 31.59
C ASN A 34 -3.18 -31.13 31.36
N CYS A 35 -3.59 -31.27 30.10
CA CYS A 35 -4.86 -31.90 29.77
C CYS A 35 -4.72 -32.59 28.42
N SER A 36 -4.42 -33.88 28.49
CA SER A 36 -4.60 -34.81 27.40
C SER A 36 -6.09 -35.09 27.27
N THR A 37 -6.72 -34.61 26.19
CA THR A 37 -7.82 -35.31 25.50
C THR A 37 -8.01 -34.70 24.12
N LYS A 38 -7.91 -35.56 23.11
CA LYS A 38 -8.04 -35.30 21.68
C LYS A 38 -9.41 -34.73 21.33
N ILE A 39 -9.43 -33.64 20.55
CA ILE A 39 -10.31 -33.54 19.37
C ILE A 39 -9.47 -32.91 18.25
N SER A 40 -8.73 -33.76 17.55
CA SER A 40 -8.07 -33.42 16.30
C SER A 40 -9.12 -33.45 15.18
N ILE A 41 -9.71 -32.29 14.87
CA ILE A 41 -10.40 -32.10 13.59
C ILE A 41 -9.30 -31.89 12.55
N PRO A 42 -9.22 -32.71 11.48
CA PRO A 42 -8.16 -32.57 10.50
C PRO A 42 -8.38 -31.30 9.68
N ILE A 43 -7.49 -30.31 9.83
CA ILE A 43 -7.45 -29.10 9.00
C ILE A 43 -6.92 -29.51 7.63
N LYS A 44 -7.81 -29.97 6.73
CA LYS A 44 -7.44 -30.48 5.39
C LYS A 44 -7.02 -29.39 4.38
N MET A 45 -6.83 -28.14 4.80
CA MET A 45 -6.66 -27.00 3.87
C MET A 45 -5.45 -26.11 4.13
N ALA A 46 -4.77 -26.28 5.26
CA ALA A 46 -3.61 -25.46 5.58
C ALA A 46 -2.33 -26.18 5.13
N THR A 47 -1.49 -25.45 4.41
CA THR A 47 -0.24 -25.94 3.84
C THR A 47 0.92 -25.22 4.52
N LYS A 48 1.95 -25.97 4.92
CA LYS A 48 3.19 -25.38 5.42
C LYS A 48 3.94 -24.74 4.26
N ARG A 49 4.14 -23.43 4.35
CA ARG A 49 5.04 -22.68 3.47
C ARG A 49 6.29 -22.29 4.28
N ARG A 50 7.06 -21.30 3.81
CA ARG A 50 8.28 -20.84 4.51
C ARG A 50 7.98 -20.53 5.97
N GLN A 51 8.85 -20.93 6.88
CA GLN A 51 8.68 -20.72 8.32
C GLN A 51 9.55 -19.60 8.88
N ALA A 52 10.67 -19.32 8.22
CA ALA A 52 11.62 -18.33 8.66
C ALA A 52 11.01 -16.92 8.61
N CYS A 53 11.32 -16.12 9.63
CA CYS A 53 10.96 -14.71 9.63
C CYS A 53 11.82 -13.96 8.60
N PRO A 54 11.23 -13.30 7.57
CA PRO A 54 11.99 -12.61 6.53
C PRO A 54 13.03 -11.64 7.10
N GLN A 55 12.61 -10.84 8.09
CA GLN A 55 13.48 -9.87 8.74
C GLN A 55 14.68 -10.53 9.44
N THR A 56 14.46 -11.65 10.12
CA THR A 56 15.53 -12.37 10.80
C THR A 56 16.49 -13.02 9.81
N VAL A 57 15.99 -13.51 8.67
CA VAL A 57 16.84 -14.06 7.61
C VAL A 57 17.71 -12.95 6.99
N LEU A 58 17.16 -11.77 6.74
CA LEU A 58 17.93 -10.62 6.26
C LEU A 58 19.04 -10.22 7.26
N HIS A 59 18.76 -10.27 8.56
CA HIS A 59 19.78 -10.06 9.60
C HIS A 59 20.86 -11.15 9.61
N LEU A 60 20.47 -12.42 9.39
CA LEU A 60 21.43 -13.52 9.24
C LEU A 60 22.30 -13.36 7.99
N TRP A 61 21.73 -12.87 6.88
CA TRP A 61 22.50 -12.58 5.66
C TRP A 61 23.51 -11.46 5.88
N ASP A 62 23.14 -10.40 6.60
CA ASP A 62 24.08 -9.35 7.03
C ASP A 62 25.22 -9.93 7.89
N ALA A 63 24.88 -10.77 8.88
CA ALA A 63 25.87 -11.45 9.71
C ALA A 63 26.84 -12.34 8.89
N ILE A 64 26.30 -13.12 7.95
CA ILE A 64 27.10 -13.97 7.04
C ILE A 64 28.02 -13.09 6.19
N ALA A 65 27.51 -12.01 5.60
CA ALA A 65 28.31 -11.09 4.78
C ALA A 65 29.45 -10.45 5.59
N TYR A 66 29.15 -9.96 6.79
CA TYR A 66 30.12 -9.37 7.71
C TYR A 66 31.25 -10.35 8.07
N ILE A 67 30.91 -11.57 8.47
CA ILE A 67 31.91 -12.59 8.87
C ILE A 67 32.77 -13.01 7.66
N ARG A 68 32.16 -13.18 6.48
CA ARG A 68 32.90 -13.51 5.25
C ARG A 68 33.86 -12.40 4.85
N GLN A 69 33.51 -11.13 5.07
CA GLN A 69 34.38 -9.99 4.79
C GLN A 69 35.66 -10.05 5.64
N GLN A 70 35.57 -10.56 6.87
CA GLN A 70 36.73 -10.79 7.74
C GLN A 70 37.56 -12.04 7.35
N LYS A 71 37.20 -12.70 6.25
CA LYS A 71 37.75 -13.97 5.78
C LYS A 71 37.65 -15.05 6.87
N GLN A 72 36.53 -15.10 7.57
CA GLN A 72 36.19 -16.13 8.55
C GLN A 72 35.02 -16.98 8.07
N ILE A 73 34.87 -18.18 8.64
CA ILE A 73 33.73 -19.06 8.38
C ILE A 73 32.55 -18.57 9.22
N PRO A 74 31.40 -18.25 8.60
CA PRO A 74 30.15 -17.98 9.32
C PRO A 74 29.64 -19.29 9.91
N ASN A 75 30.07 -19.63 11.12
CA ASN A 75 29.56 -20.76 11.89
C ASN A 75 28.50 -20.27 12.90
N PHE A 76 27.81 -21.19 13.57
CA PHE A 76 26.73 -20.83 14.50
C PHE A 76 27.19 -19.89 15.61
N GLU A 77 28.33 -20.18 16.26
CA GLU A 77 28.87 -19.35 17.36
C GLU A 77 29.08 -17.89 16.92
N ARG A 78 29.69 -17.66 15.75
CA ARG A 78 29.94 -16.30 15.25
C ARG A 78 28.66 -15.60 14.83
N LEU A 79 27.74 -16.32 14.18
CA LEU A 79 26.43 -15.77 13.82
C LEU A 79 25.65 -15.37 15.08
N SER A 80 25.57 -16.27 16.05
CA SER A 80 24.90 -16.03 17.33
C SER A 80 25.50 -14.85 18.08
N ALA A 81 26.83 -14.74 18.15
CA ALA A 81 27.51 -13.60 18.76
C ALA A 81 27.23 -12.27 18.03
N TYR A 82 27.21 -12.29 16.69
CA TYR A 82 26.86 -11.11 15.89
C TYR A 82 25.41 -10.69 16.11
N MET A 83 24.48 -11.65 16.01
CA MET A 83 23.05 -11.43 16.14
C MET A 83 22.67 -10.92 17.53
N LYS A 84 23.30 -11.44 18.59
CA LYS A 84 23.14 -10.94 19.95
C LYS A 84 23.63 -9.51 20.10
N ARG A 85 24.80 -9.19 19.53
CA ARG A 85 25.42 -7.86 19.67
C ARG A 85 24.73 -6.77 18.85
N VAL A 86 24.33 -7.08 17.62
CA VAL A 86 23.82 -6.08 16.65
C VAL A 86 22.31 -5.99 16.68
N TYR A 87 21.62 -7.13 16.81
CA TYR A 87 20.16 -7.21 16.71
C TYR A 87 19.48 -7.66 18.02
N SER A 88 20.25 -7.84 19.09
CA SER A 88 19.73 -8.26 20.40
C SER A 88 18.94 -9.58 20.38
N LEU A 89 19.27 -10.49 19.46
CA LEU A 89 18.64 -11.80 19.36
C LEU A 89 19.39 -12.86 20.18
N ASN A 90 18.66 -13.64 20.96
CA ASN A 90 19.25 -14.65 21.82
C ASN A 90 19.70 -15.90 21.03
N PRO A 91 20.75 -16.61 21.48
CA PRO A 91 21.26 -17.80 20.79
C PRO A 91 20.21 -18.86 20.44
N PRO A 92 19.25 -19.22 21.32
CA PRO A 92 18.23 -20.22 20.98
C PRO A 92 17.28 -19.75 19.87
N ASP A 93 16.95 -18.46 19.85
CA ASP A 93 16.10 -17.89 18.79
C ASP A 93 16.85 -17.82 17.46
N VAL A 94 18.14 -17.50 17.50
CA VAL A 94 19.02 -17.54 16.33
C VAL A 94 19.11 -18.94 15.78
N GLU A 95 19.31 -19.96 16.62
CA GLU A 95 19.36 -21.37 16.20
C GLU A 95 18.06 -21.80 15.53
N ARG A 96 16.92 -21.51 16.17
CA ARG A 96 15.60 -21.83 15.62
C ARG A 96 15.39 -21.18 14.25
N GLN A 97 15.67 -19.87 14.14
CA GLN A 97 15.48 -19.13 12.89
C GLN A 97 16.47 -19.55 11.81
N LEU A 98 17.70 -19.93 12.18
CA LEU A 98 18.69 -20.46 11.26
C LEU A 98 18.26 -21.81 10.71
N ASN A 99 17.70 -22.69 11.55
CA ASN A 99 17.14 -23.97 11.12
C ASN A 99 15.96 -23.79 10.16
N PHE A 100 15.05 -22.85 10.45
CA PHE A 100 13.98 -22.50 9.51
C PHE A 100 14.53 -21.95 8.19
N ALA A 101 15.49 -21.04 8.24
CA ALA A 101 16.08 -20.45 7.04
C ALA A 101 16.78 -21.51 6.16
N VAL A 102 17.41 -22.52 6.78
CA VAL A 102 18.01 -23.64 6.06
C VAL A 102 16.92 -24.53 5.45
N SER A 103 15.89 -24.87 6.21
CA SER A 103 14.75 -25.67 5.72
C SER A 103 14.02 -25.00 4.56
N ASP A 104 13.88 -23.67 4.62
CA ASP A 104 13.22 -22.86 3.58
C ASP A 104 14.11 -22.60 2.36
N GLY A 105 15.35 -23.11 2.36
CA GLY A 105 16.32 -22.88 1.28
C GLY A 105 16.87 -21.45 1.22
N LEU A 106 16.63 -20.62 2.25
CA LEU A 106 17.09 -19.24 2.34
C LEU A 106 18.53 -19.11 2.86
N ILE A 107 19.10 -20.18 3.43
CA ILE A 107 20.50 -20.31 3.83
C ILE A 107 20.99 -21.72 3.48
N ARG A 108 22.17 -21.85 2.88
CA ARG A 108 22.80 -23.16 2.61
C ARG A 108 23.90 -23.44 3.62
N ILE A 109 24.00 -24.69 4.07
CA ILE A 109 25.10 -25.18 4.92
C ILE A 109 26.16 -25.82 4.02
N ARG A 110 27.43 -25.48 4.24
CA ARG A 110 28.57 -26.18 3.63
C ARG A 110 29.64 -26.45 4.67
N LYS A 111 30.15 -27.69 4.73
CA LYS A 111 31.36 -28.00 5.47
C LYS A 111 32.53 -27.18 4.94
N SER A 112 33.27 -26.53 5.82
CA SER A 112 34.42 -25.70 5.47
C SER A 112 35.53 -25.90 6.50
N LEU A 113 36.78 -25.97 6.03
CA LEU A 113 37.95 -26.09 6.89
C LEU A 113 38.34 -24.71 7.44
N GLY A 114 38.50 -24.62 8.76
CA GLY A 114 38.96 -23.40 9.41
C GLY A 114 40.26 -22.88 8.81
N CYS A 115 40.31 -21.59 8.49
CA CYS A 115 41.45 -20.97 7.82
C CYS A 115 42.21 -19.96 8.69
N LYS A 116 41.77 -19.73 9.94
CA LYS A 116 42.38 -18.76 10.88
C LYS A 116 42.26 -19.19 12.35
N GLY A 117 43.26 -18.86 13.16
CA GLY A 117 43.28 -19.01 14.62
C GLY A 117 43.46 -20.45 15.11
N ALA A 118 43.03 -20.72 16.34
CA ALA A 118 43.20 -22.04 16.98
C ALA A 118 42.39 -23.19 16.35
N ARG A 119 41.50 -22.89 15.39
CA ARG A 119 40.67 -23.89 14.69
C ARG A 119 41.05 -24.08 13.22
N VAL A 120 42.31 -23.81 12.84
CA VAL A 120 42.82 -24.05 11.49
C VAL A 120 42.79 -25.55 11.19
N GLY A 121 42.27 -25.94 10.01
CA GLY A 121 42.19 -27.34 9.58
C GLY A 121 41.03 -28.15 10.16
N ILE A 122 40.25 -27.59 11.09
CA ILE A 122 39.08 -28.27 11.66
C ILE A 122 37.85 -28.03 10.77
N GLU A 123 37.16 -29.10 10.37
CA GLU A 123 35.88 -29.03 9.66
C GLU A 123 34.80 -28.42 10.55
N GLN A 124 34.12 -27.40 10.02
CA GLN A 124 33.00 -26.74 10.68
C GLN A 124 31.91 -26.43 9.66
N ASP A 125 30.67 -26.36 10.13
CA ASP A 125 29.55 -25.88 9.32
C ASP A 125 29.70 -24.38 9.03
N GLY A 126 29.70 -24.06 7.74
CA GLY A 126 29.72 -22.70 7.22
C GLY A 126 28.40 -22.36 6.53
N TYR A 127 27.67 -21.41 7.08
CA TYR A 127 26.42 -20.90 6.51
C TYR A 127 26.70 -19.90 5.39
N ARG A 128 25.95 -20.01 4.29
CA ARG A 128 26.08 -19.15 3.11
C ARG A 128 24.71 -18.72 2.59
N VAL A 129 24.65 -17.50 2.06
CA VAL A 129 23.50 -17.02 1.29
C VAL A 129 23.42 -17.83 -0.03
N PRO A 130 22.24 -18.33 -0.43
CA PRO A 130 22.04 -19.03 -1.70
C PRO A 130 22.41 -18.14 -2.91
N GLU A 131 23.00 -18.74 -3.95
CA GLU A 131 23.34 -18.04 -5.20
C GLU A 131 22.21 -18.16 -6.26
N GLU A 132 21.30 -19.13 -6.08
CA GLU A 132 20.19 -19.44 -6.99
C GLU A 132 18.88 -19.53 -6.19
N ILE A 133 17.79 -19.07 -6.81
CA ILE A 133 16.44 -19.09 -6.25
C ILE A 133 15.80 -20.41 -6.64
N ASN A 134 15.17 -21.13 -5.68
CA ASN A 134 14.33 -22.27 -6.01
C ASN A 134 13.17 -21.84 -6.92
N GLU A 135 12.73 -22.75 -7.78
CA GLU A 135 11.58 -22.56 -8.68
C GLU A 135 10.38 -21.95 -7.94
N LYS A 136 9.74 -20.94 -8.55
CA LYS A 136 8.56 -20.30 -7.99
C LYS A 136 7.42 -21.33 -7.96
N ASP A 137 6.87 -21.55 -6.78
CA ASP A 137 5.60 -22.24 -6.57
C ASP A 137 4.43 -21.40 -7.13
N ASP A 138 3.20 -21.91 -7.16
CA ASP A 138 2.01 -21.20 -7.65
C ASP A 138 1.47 -20.13 -6.66
N HIS A 139 1.92 -20.19 -5.41
CA HIS A 139 1.50 -19.25 -4.35
C HIS A 139 2.66 -18.66 -3.57
N ASP A 140 2.41 -17.46 -3.05
CA ASP A 140 3.28 -16.72 -2.15
C ASP A 140 3.59 -17.53 -0.88
N TRP A 141 4.73 -17.22 -0.27
CA TRP A 141 5.19 -17.87 0.94
C TRP A 141 4.72 -17.17 2.21
N TYR A 142 4.28 -15.91 2.11
CA TYR A 142 4.00 -15.07 3.26
C TYR A 142 2.54 -14.63 3.31
N CYS A 143 1.96 -14.61 4.51
CA CYS A 143 0.56 -14.22 4.69
C CYS A 143 0.33 -12.75 4.28
N PHE A 144 -0.72 -12.48 3.50
CA PHE A 144 -1.07 -11.12 3.04
C PHE A 144 -1.57 -10.16 4.13
N VAL A 145 -1.83 -10.67 5.34
CA VAL A 145 -2.30 -9.86 6.48
C VAL A 145 -1.15 -9.54 7.44
N CYS A 146 -0.34 -10.55 7.81
CA CYS A 146 0.71 -10.36 8.81
C CYS A 146 2.13 -10.33 8.23
N HIS A 147 2.29 -10.67 6.95
CA HIS A 147 3.56 -10.69 6.21
C HIS A 147 4.59 -11.67 6.78
N ARG A 148 4.12 -12.72 7.45
CA ARG A 148 4.96 -13.78 8.05
C ARG A 148 4.69 -15.12 7.39
N GLY A 149 5.69 -16.00 7.49
CA GLY A 149 5.59 -17.38 7.07
C GLY A 149 4.79 -18.25 8.04
N GLY A 150 4.72 -19.55 7.75
CA GLY A 150 4.11 -20.58 8.59
C GLY A 150 3.10 -21.43 7.83
N GLU A 151 2.12 -21.93 8.57
CA GLU A 151 1.01 -22.72 8.02
C GLU A 151 -0.10 -21.80 7.51
N VAL A 152 -0.34 -21.82 6.20
CA VAL A 152 -1.19 -20.87 5.51
C VAL A 152 -2.21 -21.58 4.61
N VAL A 153 -3.31 -20.91 4.36
CA VAL A 153 -4.38 -21.32 3.45
C VAL A 153 -4.19 -20.59 2.13
N LEU A 154 -4.31 -21.33 1.04
CA LEU A 154 -4.07 -20.85 -0.31
C LEU A 154 -5.38 -20.35 -0.93
N CYS A 155 -5.33 -19.20 -1.61
CA CYS A 155 -6.46 -18.75 -2.42
C CYS A 155 -6.62 -19.63 -3.67
N SER A 156 -7.86 -19.99 -4.03
CA SER A 156 -8.13 -20.80 -5.22
C SER A 156 -8.06 -20.01 -6.54
N THR A 157 -8.01 -18.68 -6.49
CA THR A 157 -8.10 -17.80 -7.67
C THR A 157 -6.90 -16.86 -7.85
N CYS A 158 -5.92 -16.89 -6.95
CA CYS A 158 -4.69 -16.09 -7.07
C CYS A 158 -3.57 -16.70 -6.22
N HIS A 159 -2.35 -16.18 -6.37
CA HIS A 159 -1.17 -16.64 -5.63
C HIS A 159 -1.16 -16.28 -4.12
N ARG A 160 -2.12 -15.49 -3.62
CA ARG A 160 -2.06 -14.97 -2.24
C ARG A 160 -2.39 -16.02 -1.19
N VAL A 161 -1.71 -15.94 -0.05
CA VAL A 161 -1.87 -16.88 1.08
C VAL A 161 -2.18 -16.17 2.40
N TYR A 162 -2.84 -16.88 3.31
CA TYR A 162 -3.35 -16.32 4.57
C TYR A 162 -3.25 -17.31 5.72
N HIS A 163 -2.84 -16.88 6.91
CA HIS A 163 -3.05 -17.71 8.09
C HIS A 163 -4.54 -17.74 8.44
N GLN A 164 -5.04 -18.90 8.87
CA GLN A 164 -6.43 -19.05 9.30
C GLN A 164 -6.80 -18.06 10.41
N HIS A 165 -5.93 -17.87 11.41
CA HIS A 165 -6.15 -16.90 12.49
C HIS A 165 -6.16 -15.43 12.02
N CYS A 166 -5.54 -15.12 10.87
CA CYS A 166 -5.48 -13.75 10.35
C CYS A 166 -6.77 -13.38 9.61
N LEU A 167 -7.45 -14.39 9.05
CA LEU A 167 -8.76 -14.21 8.41
C LEU A 167 -9.88 -13.96 9.42
N LYS A 168 -9.68 -14.31 10.70
CA LYS A 168 -10.71 -14.25 11.76
C LYS A 168 -11.97 -15.07 11.43
N VAL A 169 -11.83 -16.12 10.63
CA VAL A 169 -12.93 -17.02 10.21
C VAL A 169 -12.77 -18.36 10.94
N LYS A 170 -13.87 -18.90 11.48
CA LYS A 170 -13.86 -20.19 12.22
C LYS A 170 -13.74 -21.39 11.28
N ASN A 171 -14.57 -21.44 10.23
CA ASN A 171 -14.62 -22.53 9.26
C ASN A 171 -14.30 -21.98 7.87
N LEU A 172 -13.29 -22.55 7.23
CA LEU A 172 -12.93 -22.19 5.85
C LEU A 172 -13.66 -23.10 4.86
N PRO A 173 -14.21 -22.54 3.76
CA PRO A 173 -14.82 -23.34 2.71
C PRO A 173 -13.74 -24.14 1.96
N GLU A 174 -14.11 -25.27 1.36
CA GLU A 174 -13.20 -26.11 0.55
C GLU A 174 -12.54 -25.35 -0.61
N LYS A 175 -13.26 -24.40 -1.21
CA LYS A 175 -12.72 -23.45 -2.19
C LYS A 175 -12.64 -22.07 -1.55
N PHE A 176 -11.48 -21.75 -0.99
CA PHE A 176 -11.24 -20.46 -0.34
C PHE A 176 -10.89 -19.37 -1.37
N VAL A 177 -11.73 -18.33 -1.44
CA VAL A 177 -11.45 -17.09 -2.17
C VAL A 177 -11.02 -16.03 -1.16
N CYS A 178 -9.87 -15.41 -1.39
CA CYS A 178 -9.28 -14.52 -0.40
C CYS A 178 -9.88 -13.10 -0.40
N PRO A 179 -9.73 -12.34 0.70
CA PRO A 179 -10.23 -10.97 0.79
C PRO A 179 -9.76 -10.05 -0.34
N SER A 180 -8.51 -10.23 -0.84
CA SER A 180 -8.03 -9.44 -1.98
C SER A 180 -8.79 -9.73 -3.27
N CYS A 181 -9.15 -10.99 -3.54
CA CYS A 181 -9.98 -11.32 -4.70
C CYS A 181 -11.41 -10.79 -4.56
N GLU A 182 -11.89 -10.63 -3.32
CA GLU A 182 -13.18 -10.02 -3.04
C GLU A 182 -13.18 -8.49 -3.10
N ASN A 183 -12.03 -7.84 -3.28
CA ASN A 183 -11.95 -6.38 -3.49
C ASN A 183 -12.80 -5.92 -4.68
N SER A 184 -13.01 -6.78 -5.68
CA SER A 184 -13.94 -6.52 -6.79
C SER A 184 -15.36 -6.21 -6.31
N LYS A 185 -15.81 -6.86 -5.23
CA LYS A 185 -17.12 -6.62 -4.62
C LYS A 185 -17.11 -5.33 -3.79
N LYS A 186 -16.02 -5.08 -3.05
CA LYS A 186 -15.84 -3.88 -2.22
C LYS A 186 -15.86 -2.59 -3.04
N PHE A 187 -15.19 -2.60 -4.20
CA PHE A 187 -15.08 -1.44 -5.08
C PHE A 187 -15.85 -1.64 -6.39
N HIS A 188 -17.10 -2.05 -6.26
CA HIS A 188 -17.97 -2.25 -7.41
C HIS A 188 -18.37 -0.90 -8.03
N VAL A 189 -18.17 -0.75 -9.34
CA VAL A 189 -18.66 0.38 -10.12
C VAL A 189 -18.86 -0.05 -11.57
N ASP A 190 -19.97 0.35 -12.18
CA ASP A 190 -20.27 0.06 -13.58
C ASP A 190 -19.70 1.16 -14.47
N LEU A 191 -18.50 0.93 -15.01
CA LEU A 191 -17.80 1.87 -15.89
C LEU A 191 -17.17 1.15 -17.07
N LYS A 192 -17.12 1.84 -18.22
CA LYS A 192 -16.31 1.39 -19.36
C LYS A 192 -14.83 1.41 -18.97
N LYS A 193 -14.07 0.44 -19.48
CA LYS A 193 -12.63 0.25 -19.21
C LYS A 193 -11.80 1.54 -19.34
N PHE A 194 -12.01 2.31 -20.41
CA PHE A 194 -11.33 3.59 -20.63
C PHE A 194 -11.63 4.63 -19.53
N GLU A 195 -12.91 4.81 -19.19
CA GLU A 195 -13.31 5.76 -18.15
C GLU A 195 -12.78 5.34 -16.77
N LEU A 196 -12.83 4.03 -16.45
CA LEU A 196 -12.26 3.50 -15.21
C LEU A 196 -10.76 3.83 -15.09
N ASN A 197 -9.97 3.53 -16.12
CA ASN A 197 -8.52 3.81 -16.10
C ASN A 197 -8.23 5.32 -16.08
N LYS A 198 -9.05 6.13 -16.73
CA LYS A 198 -8.98 7.59 -16.62
C LYS A 198 -9.14 8.07 -15.18
N LEU A 199 -10.08 7.52 -14.41
CA LEU A 199 -10.22 7.87 -13.00
C LEU A 199 -9.05 7.36 -12.15
N LEU A 200 -8.59 6.12 -12.40
CA LEU A 200 -7.42 5.56 -11.73
C LEU A 200 -6.15 6.37 -11.99
N SER A 201 -6.03 7.06 -13.13
CA SER A 201 -4.89 7.92 -13.42
C SER A 201 -4.73 9.06 -12.41
N PHE A 202 -5.84 9.69 -11.99
CA PHE A 202 -5.82 10.72 -10.95
C PHE A 202 -5.37 10.14 -9.60
N THR A 203 -5.89 8.95 -9.25
CA THR A 203 -5.49 8.24 -8.04
C THR A 203 -3.99 7.92 -8.07
N CYS A 204 -3.51 7.33 -9.16
CA CYS A 204 -2.13 6.89 -9.32
C CYS A 204 -1.13 8.06 -9.21
N VAL A 205 -1.42 9.20 -9.85
CA VAL A 205 -0.58 10.41 -9.75
C VAL A 205 -0.50 10.88 -8.29
N ARG A 206 -1.63 10.97 -7.59
CA ARG A 206 -1.67 11.43 -6.20
C ARG A 206 -0.95 10.49 -5.24
N LEU A 207 -1.08 9.17 -5.43
CA LEU A 207 -0.31 8.18 -4.66
C LEU A 207 1.19 8.42 -4.85
N LYS A 208 1.66 8.49 -6.10
CA LYS A 208 3.07 8.78 -6.43
C LYS A 208 3.58 10.08 -5.80
N GLU A 209 2.79 11.15 -5.82
CA GLU A 209 3.19 12.44 -5.25
C GLU A 209 3.37 12.38 -3.73
N LYS A 210 2.48 11.69 -3.02
CA LYS A 210 2.55 11.55 -1.56
C LYS A 210 3.61 10.54 -1.12
N THR A 211 4.01 9.63 -2.00
CA THR A 211 4.87 8.50 -1.65
C THR A 211 6.13 8.41 -2.51
N ARG A 212 6.72 9.56 -2.87
CA ARG A 212 7.95 9.64 -3.66
C ARG A 212 9.14 8.85 -3.09
N GLU A 213 9.16 8.58 -1.78
CA GLU A 213 10.21 7.77 -1.17
C GLU A 213 10.06 6.25 -1.41
N LEU A 214 8.88 5.78 -1.86
CA LEU A 214 8.62 4.37 -2.18
C LEU A 214 9.29 3.92 -3.48
N HIS A 215 9.84 4.83 -4.31
CA HIS A 215 10.67 4.46 -5.46
C HIS A 215 11.97 3.74 -5.09
N ARG A 216 12.27 3.58 -3.79
CA ARG A 216 13.43 2.85 -3.26
C ARG A 216 13.11 1.42 -2.84
N ILE A 217 11.92 0.90 -3.14
CA ILE A 217 11.63 -0.53 -3.00
C ILE A 217 12.64 -1.26 -3.90
N PRO A 218 13.32 -2.31 -3.40
CA PRO A 218 14.28 -3.01 -4.22
C PRO A 218 13.61 -3.50 -5.50
N HIS A 219 14.12 -3.08 -6.64
CA HIS A 219 13.65 -3.55 -7.94
C HIS A 219 14.10 -5.02 -8.10
N PRO A 220 13.38 -5.85 -8.87
CA PRO A 220 13.88 -7.18 -9.25
C PRO A 220 15.29 -7.18 -9.83
N ASP A 221 15.73 -6.05 -10.38
CA ASP A 221 17.08 -5.87 -10.94
C ASP A 221 18.15 -5.48 -9.89
N ASP A 222 17.75 -5.25 -8.63
CA ASP A 222 18.71 -4.98 -7.55
C ASP A 222 19.42 -6.28 -7.12
N GLU A 223 20.73 -6.34 -7.36
CA GLU A 223 21.65 -7.47 -7.13
C GLU A 223 21.69 -8.04 -5.68
N ASN A 224 20.83 -7.57 -4.76
CA ASN A 224 20.87 -7.85 -3.31
C ASN A 224 20.00 -9.04 -2.86
N GLY A 225 19.47 -9.86 -3.76
CA GLY A 225 18.70 -11.06 -3.39
C GLY A 225 17.30 -10.76 -2.82
N ALA A 226 16.78 -9.53 -2.99
CA ALA A 226 15.42 -9.16 -2.60
C ALA A 226 14.34 -10.02 -3.29
N ILE A 227 14.63 -10.49 -4.52
CA ILE A 227 13.79 -11.41 -5.29
C ILE A 227 13.50 -12.71 -4.52
N ILE A 228 14.40 -13.16 -3.65
CA ILE A 228 14.20 -14.42 -2.91
C ILE A 228 13.01 -14.31 -1.96
N PHE A 229 12.71 -13.12 -1.43
CA PHE A 229 11.60 -12.90 -0.50
C PHE A 229 10.32 -12.39 -1.17
N ILE A 230 10.39 -11.95 -2.43
CA ILE A 230 9.28 -11.32 -3.13
C ILE A 230 8.77 -12.29 -4.20
N TYR A 231 7.53 -12.76 -4.03
CA TYR A 231 6.89 -13.65 -4.98
C TYR A 231 6.56 -12.93 -6.30
N ASP A 232 5.83 -11.82 -6.20
CA ASP A 232 5.43 -10.96 -7.30
C ASP A 232 5.90 -9.52 -7.05
N SER A 233 6.65 -8.99 -8.01
CA SER A 233 7.20 -7.64 -7.94
C SER A 233 6.23 -6.67 -8.59
N SER A 234 5.62 -5.82 -7.78
CA SER A 234 4.80 -4.70 -8.24
C SER A 234 5.28 -3.41 -7.57
N ASP A 235 5.20 -2.31 -8.32
CA ASP A 235 5.53 -0.97 -7.86
C ASP A 235 4.60 0.07 -8.50
N LEU A 236 4.75 1.33 -8.08
CA LEU A 236 3.91 2.43 -8.56
C LEU A 236 4.16 2.79 -10.04
N ILE A 237 5.29 2.38 -10.62
CA ILE A 237 5.60 2.61 -12.03
C ILE A 237 4.81 1.59 -12.86
N ALA A 238 4.88 0.31 -12.49
CA ALA A 238 4.10 -0.75 -13.09
C ALA A 238 2.59 -0.47 -13.00
N MET A 239 2.11 0.02 -11.86
CA MET A 239 0.70 0.43 -11.71
C MET A 239 0.33 1.58 -12.66
N GLU A 240 1.19 2.57 -12.83
CA GLU A 240 0.96 3.69 -13.74
C GLU A 240 0.94 3.24 -15.20
N ASP A 241 1.85 2.34 -15.59
CA ASP A 241 1.91 1.80 -16.95
C ASP A 241 0.63 1.02 -17.26
N LYS A 242 0.16 0.16 -16.34
CA LYS A 242 -1.14 -0.52 -16.45
C LYS A 242 -2.30 0.45 -16.61
N VAL A 243 -2.29 1.58 -15.90
CA VAL A 243 -3.33 2.61 -16.08
C VAL A 243 -3.25 3.23 -17.49
N LYS A 244 -2.05 3.56 -17.98
CA LYS A 244 -1.83 4.16 -19.30
C LYS A 244 -2.22 3.23 -20.45
N THR A 245 -1.92 1.94 -20.33
CA THR A 245 -2.32 0.89 -21.29
C THR A 245 -3.76 0.45 -21.11
N ASN A 246 -4.50 1.06 -20.17
CA ASN A 246 -5.86 0.75 -19.78
C ASN A 246 -6.07 -0.69 -19.30
N GLU A 247 -5.10 -1.36 -18.70
CA GLU A 247 -5.20 -2.78 -18.34
C GLU A 247 -6.20 -3.09 -17.22
N TYR A 248 -6.47 -2.16 -16.31
CA TYR A 248 -7.40 -2.44 -15.21
C TYR A 248 -8.84 -2.55 -15.72
N VAL A 249 -9.52 -3.62 -15.29
CA VAL A 249 -10.93 -3.85 -15.59
C VAL A 249 -11.81 -3.52 -14.37
N ARG A 250 -11.27 -3.64 -13.16
CA ARG A 250 -11.99 -3.35 -11.91
C ARG A 250 -11.14 -2.50 -10.98
N LEU A 251 -11.79 -1.66 -10.17
CA LEU A 251 -11.10 -0.86 -9.14
C LEU A 251 -10.39 -1.77 -8.10
N GLY A 252 -10.99 -2.92 -7.80
CA GLY A 252 -10.42 -3.90 -6.87
C GLY A 252 -9.08 -4.48 -7.34
N ASP A 253 -8.83 -4.54 -8.65
CA ASP A 253 -7.56 -5.02 -9.21
C ASP A 253 -6.45 -3.99 -8.94
N PHE A 254 -6.73 -2.71 -9.16
CA PHE A 254 -5.82 -1.60 -8.81
C PHE A 254 -5.49 -1.57 -7.32
N TYR A 255 -6.49 -1.79 -6.45
CA TYR A 255 -6.26 -1.89 -5.01
C TYR A 255 -5.39 -3.10 -4.64
N SER A 256 -5.58 -4.23 -5.32
CA SER A 256 -4.82 -5.45 -5.06
C SER A 256 -3.34 -5.32 -5.43
N ASP A 257 -3.02 -4.53 -6.47
CA ASP A 257 -1.65 -4.15 -6.80
C ASP A 257 -1.05 -3.23 -5.73
N ALA A 258 -1.82 -2.25 -5.22
CA ALA A 258 -1.37 -1.44 -4.08
C ALA A 258 -1.12 -2.29 -2.82
N GLN A 259 -1.94 -3.32 -2.56
CA GLN A 259 -1.71 -4.29 -1.48
C GLN A 259 -0.41 -5.08 -1.69
N GLN A 260 -0.08 -5.46 -2.93
CA GLN A 260 1.16 -6.15 -3.26
C GLN A 260 2.39 -5.30 -2.91
N ILE A 261 2.35 -4.01 -3.24
CA ILE A 261 3.43 -3.06 -2.88
C ILE A 261 3.65 -3.03 -1.38
N VAL A 262 2.58 -2.88 -0.58
CA VAL A 262 2.67 -2.91 0.89
C VAL A 262 3.22 -4.24 1.39
N HIS A 263 2.74 -5.35 0.83
CA HIS A 263 3.18 -6.69 1.20
C HIS A 263 4.69 -6.86 1.03
N ASN A 264 5.21 -6.48 -0.15
CA ASN A 264 6.63 -6.53 -0.47
C ASN A 264 7.46 -5.62 0.44
N VAL A 265 6.99 -4.39 0.66
CA VAL A 265 7.65 -3.42 1.56
C VAL A 265 7.77 -3.97 2.98
N VAL A 266 6.69 -4.54 3.52
CA VAL A 266 6.68 -5.02 4.91
C VAL A 266 7.56 -6.25 5.08
N ILE A 267 7.59 -7.15 4.09
CA ILE A 267 8.49 -8.31 4.09
C ILE A 267 9.95 -7.88 4.10
N TYR A 268 10.31 -6.93 3.24
CA TYR A 268 11.70 -6.57 3.02
C TYR A 268 12.26 -5.60 4.07
N PHE A 269 11.49 -4.55 4.41
CA PHE A 269 11.94 -3.51 5.34
C PHE A 269 11.49 -3.75 6.78
N GLY A 270 10.54 -4.66 6.99
CA GLY A 270 9.91 -4.89 8.29
C GLY A 270 8.77 -3.91 8.56
N ARG A 271 7.76 -4.38 9.28
CA ARG A 271 6.51 -3.64 9.57
C ARG A 271 6.73 -2.32 10.31
N GLU A 272 7.75 -2.26 11.16
CA GLU A 272 8.06 -1.08 11.98
C GLU A 272 8.91 -0.04 11.25
N SER A 273 9.35 -0.33 10.01
CA SER A 273 10.15 0.62 9.26
C SER A 273 9.34 1.84 8.83
N ARG A 274 10.03 2.98 8.71
CA ARG A 274 9.42 4.22 8.19
C ARG A 274 8.79 4.01 6.80
N ILE A 275 9.43 3.22 5.95
CA ILE A 275 8.95 2.92 4.60
C ILE A 275 7.67 2.09 4.65
N ALA A 276 7.58 1.11 5.55
CA ALA A 276 6.35 0.33 5.76
C ALA A 276 5.19 1.20 6.25
N VAL A 277 5.44 2.13 7.19
CA VAL A 277 4.41 3.09 7.65
C VAL A 277 3.91 3.96 6.48
N MET A 278 4.82 4.43 5.62
CA MET A 278 4.45 5.19 4.42
C MET A 278 3.66 4.36 3.41
N ALA A 279 4.04 3.11 3.18
CA ALA A 279 3.31 2.20 2.28
C ALA A 279 1.91 1.86 2.83
N LEU A 280 1.77 1.68 4.15
CA LEU A 280 0.46 1.50 4.77
C LEU A 280 -0.43 2.74 4.61
N GLN A 281 0.14 3.94 4.78
CA GLN A 281 -0.59 5.19 4.51
C GLN A 281 -0.99 5.31 3.04
N MET A 282 -0.12 4.92 2.11
CA MET A 282 -0.44 4.86 0.66
C MET A 282 -1.66 4.01 0.39
N LEU A 283 -1.73 2.82 1.01
CA LEU A 283 -2.84 1.90 0.82
C LEU A 283 -4.14 2.46 1.42
N SER A 284 -4.06 3.18 2.54
CA SER A 284 -5.20 3.90 3.12
C SER A 284 -5.69 5.03 2.22
N ASP A 285 -4.78 5.79 1.61
CA ASP A 285 -5.12 6.86 0.67
C ASP A 285 -5.74 6.28 -0.62
N CYS A 286 -5.22 5.15 -1.09
CA CYS A 286 -5.78 4.39 -2.22
C CYS A 286 -7.21 3.92 -1.91
N ASP A 287 -7.42 3.31 -0.74
CA ASP A 287 -8.74 2.87 -0.28
C ASP A 287 -9.75 4.03 -0.29
N TYR A 288 -9.38 5.17 0.28
CA TYR A 288 -10.21 6.37 0.33
C TYR A 288 -10.58 6.86 -1.08
N ASP A 289 -9.60 6.92 -2.00
CA ASP A 289 -9.84 7.39 -3.37
C ASP A 289 -10.76 6.48 -4.15
N LEU A 290 -10.58 5.16 -4.02
CA LEU A 290 -11.45 4.19 -4.68
C LEU A 290 -12.87 4.23 -4.11
N GLN A 291 -13.03 4.46 -2.80
CA GLN A 291 -14.36 4.66 -2.21
C GLN A 291 -15.03 5.94 -2.73
N GLU A 292 -14.29 7.04 -2.94
CA GLU A 292 -14.85 8.26 -3.54
C GLU A 292 -15.32 8.03 -4.99
N ILE A 293 -14.60 7.18 -5.76
CA ILE A 293 -15.04 6.76 -7.10
C ILE A 293 -16.34 5.95 -7.01
N VAL A 294 -16.41 4.97 -6.11
CA VAL A 294 -17.61 4.14 -5.90
C VAL A 294 -18.80 5.01 -5.47
N GLN A 295 -18.57 5.97 -4.57
CA GLN A 295 -19.60 6.86 -4.05
C GLN A 295 -20.19 7.75 -5.14
N CYS A 296 -19.35 8.36 -5.97
CA CYS A 296 -19.78 9.04 -7.19
C CYS A 296 -18.58 9.34 -8.10
N TRP A 297 -18.41 8.50 -9.12
CA TRP A 297 -17.32 8.61 -10.08
C TRP A 297 -17.35 9.93 -10.86
N ASN A 298 -18.53 10.50 -11.12
CA ASN A 298 -18.68 11.81 -11.76
C ASN A 298 -18.14 12.93 -10.87
N CYS A 299 -18.51 12.95 -9.59
CA CYS A 299 -17.98 13.91 -8.63
C CYS A 299 -16.46 13.77 -8.47
N TYR A 300 -15.96 12.52 -8.43
CA TYR A 300 -14.52 12.25 -8.39
C TYR A 300 -13.81 12.80 -9.64
N LYS A 301 -14.34 12.51 -10.83
CA LYS A 301 -13.80 12.99 -12.12
C LYS A 301 -13.72 14.51 -12.16
N MET A 302 -14.83 15.20 -11.88
CA MET A 302 -14.90 16.66 -11.97
C MET A 302 -14.02 17.34 -10.91
N SER A 303 -13.98 16.78 -9.69
CA SER A 303 -13.14 17.29 -8.61
C SER A 303 -11.64 17.14 -8.89
N ASN A 304 -11.23 16.21 -9.74
CA ASN A 304 -9.83 16.02 -10.12
C ASN A 304 -9.46 16.80 -11.39
N MET A 305 -10.36 16.88 -12.39
CA MET A 305 -10.10 17.64 -13.62
C MET A 305 -10.01 19.14 -13.35
N LYS A 306 -11.01 19.72 -12.66
CA LYS A 306 -11.11 21.18 -12.39
C LYS A 306 -10.88 22.08 -13.62
N ASN A 307 -11.12 21.56 -14.83
CA ASN A 307 -10.92 22.31 -16.08
C ASN A 307 -11.94 23.45 -16.25
N ASP A 308 -13.05 23.42 -15.51
CA ASP A 308 -14.12 24.41 -15.53
C ASP A 308 -14.26 25.05 -14.14
N SER A 309 -14.35 26.38 -14.10
CA SER A 309 -14.70 27.14 -12.89
C SER A 309 -16.03 26.70 -12.26
N TYR A 310 -16.95 26.15 -13.06
CA TYR A 310 -18.23 25.59 -12.64
C TYR A 310 -18.22 24.05 -12.54
N TRP A 311 -17.06 23.42 -12.36
CA TRP A 311 -16.94 21.95 -12.25
C TRP A 311 -17.90 21.34 -11.22
N PHE A 312 -18.16 22.05 -10.11
CA PHE A 312 -19.07 21.58 -9.07
C PHE A 312 -20.55 21.81 -9.41
N CYS A 313 -20.87 22.64 -10.40
CA CYS A 313 -22.23 22.79 -10.93
C CYS A 313 -22.63 21.63 -11.84
N GLN A 314 -21.68 20.84 -12.34
CA GLN A 314 -21.99 19.77 -13.27
C GLN A 314 -22.91 18.72 -12.61
N PRO A 315 -24.02 18.33 -13.26
CA PRO A 315 -24.93 17.33 -12.73
C PRO A 315 -24.31 15.93 -12.79
N CYS A 316 -24.66 15.10 -11.81
CA CYS A 316 -24.34 13.67 -11.82
C CYS A 316 -25.58 12.89 -12.28
N ASN A 317 -25.39 11.62 -12.63
CA ASN A 317 -26.50 10.71 -12.92
C ASN A 317 -26.43 9.51 -11.95
N PRO A 318 -27.44 9.31 -11.07
CA PRO A 318 -28.54 10.26 -10.80
C PRO A 318 -28.03 11.57 -10.16
N PRO A 319 -28.79 12.69 -10.25
CA PRO A 319 -28.43 13.92 -9.58
C PRO A 319 -28.41 13.76 -8.05
N HIS A 320 -27.42 14.38 -7.39
CA HIS A 320 -27.37 14.40 -5.94
C HIS A 320 -28.52 15.22 -5.35
N ALA A 321 -29.10 14.73 -4.25
CA ALA A 321 -30.07 15.51 -3.49
C ALA A 321 -29.43 16.81 -2.98
N LEU A 322 -30.18 17.90 -3.02
CA LEU A 322 -29.74 19.22 -2.60
C LEU A 322 -30.38 19.57 -1.27
N VAL A 323 -29.57 20.10 -0.35
CA VAL A 323 -30.00 20.45 1.01
C VAL A 323 -29.35 21.74 1.47
N TYR A 324 -29.93 22.35 2.51
CA TYR A 324 -29.18 23.20 3.41
C TYR A 324 -28.71 22.37 4.59
N ALA A 325 -27.41 22.36 4.84
CA ALA A 325 -26.82 21.64 5.97
C ALA A 325 -26.13 22.63 6.91
N LYS A 326 -26.15 22.33 8.22
CA LYS A 326 -25.56 23.18 9.25
C LYS A 326 -24.51 22.40 10.06
N VAL A 327 -23.28 22.91 10.06
CA VAL A 327 -22.21 22.44 10.95
C VAL A 327 -22.17 23.34 12.18
N LYS A 328 -21.82 22.79 13.35
CA LYS A 328 -21.69 23.54 14.61
C LYS A 328 -20.77 24.76 14.41
N GLY A 329 -21.26 25.95 14.78
CA GLY A 329 -20.53 27.21 14.64
C GLY A 329 -20.71 27.93 13.30
N PHE A 330 -21.41 27.32 12.34
CA PHE A 330 -21.66 27.90 11.02
C PHE A 330 -23.18 28.02 10.75
N PRO A 331 -23.60 28.96 9.88
CA PRO A 331 -24.99 29.04 9.44
C PRO A 331 -25.34 27.86 8.52
N TYR A 332 -26.63 27.68 8.23
CA TYR A 332 -27.07 26.79 7.16
C TYR A 332 -26.42 27.19 5.83
N TRP A 333 -25.94 26.20 5.09
CA TRP A 333 -25.23 26.39 3.83
C TRP A 333 -25.69 25.40 2.76
N PRO A 334 -25.83 25.81 1.49
CA PRO A 334 -26.25 24.90 0.42
C PRO A 334 -25.21 23.80 0.17
N ALA A 335 -25.67 22.57 -0.04
CA ALA A 335 -24.84 21.39 -0.20
C ALA A 335 -25.47 20.33 -1.12
N LYS A 336 -24.61 19.51 -1.74
CA LYS A 336 -24.99 18.22 -2.34
C LYS A 336 -24.86 17.12 -1.29
N VAL A 337 -25.87 16.26 -1.19
CA VAL A 337 -25.79 15.03 -0.39
C VAL A 337 -25.03 13.98 -1.19
N ILE A 338 -23.88 13.58 -0.66
CA ILE A 338 -23.02 12.56 -1.25
C ILE A 338 -23.47 11.18 -0.81
N LYS A 339 -23.65 10.99 0.51
CA LYS A 339 -24.16 9.77 1.14
C LYS A 339 -25.10 10.12 2.29
N LYS A 340 -26.12 9.29 2.54
CA LYS A 340 -26.92 9.31 3.78
C LYS A 340 -26.80 7.93 4.44
N ASP A 341 -26.48 7.89 5.72
CA ASP A 341 -26.30 6.66 6.50
C ASP A 341 -26.84 6.86 7.92
N GLU A 342 -27.81 6.06 8.35
CA GLU A 342 -28.37 6.06 9.72
C GLU A 342 -28.65 7.46 10.33
N GLY A 343 -29.21 8.40 9.56
CA GLY A 343 -29.50 9.76 10.04
C GLY A 343 -28.33 10.74 9.97
N VAL A 344 -27.17 10.31 9.48
CA VAL A 344 -25.99 11.16 9.20
C VAL A 344 -25.87 11.39 7.70
N TYR A 345 -25.70 12.64 7.31
CA TYR A 345 -25.52 13.06 5.93
C TYR A 345 -24.05 13.43 5.67
N ASP A 346 -23.40 12.75 4.72
CA ASP A 346 -22.15 13.23 4.11
C ASP A 346 -22.52 14.23 3.02
N VAL A 347 -22.20 15.49 3.27
CA VAL A 347 -22.52 16.60 2.38
C VAL A 347 -21.27 17.27 1.85
N ARG A 348 -21.33 17.74 0.60
CA ARG A 348 -20.34 18.62 -0.01
C ARG A 348 -20.94 19.98 -0.28
N PHE A 349 -20.42 21.01 0.38
CA PHE A 349 -20.95 22.36 0.31
C PHE A 349 -20.63 23.06 -1.01
N PHE A 350 -21.54 23.92 -1.47
CA PHE A 350 -21.25 24.89 -2.53
C PHE A 350 -20.39 26.04 -1.99
N GLY A 351 -19.69 26.74 -2.87
CA GLY A 351 -18.81 27.86 -2.58
C GLY A 351 -17.32 27.52 -2.69
N ALA A 352 -16.46 28.49 -2.37
CA ALA A 352 -15.04 28.51 -2.77
C ALA A 352 -14.19 27.30 -2.39
N HIS A 353 -14.52 26.59 -1.31
CA HIS A 353 -13.68 25.50 -0.78
C HIS A 353 -14.27 24.11 -0.97
N HIS A 354 -15.53 24.00 -1.43
CA HIS A 354 -16.25 22.75 -1.64
C HIS A 354 -16.04 21.71 -0.53
N GLN A 355 -16.13 22.17 0.72
CA GLN A 355 -15.81 21.39 1.91
C GLN A 355 -16.78 20.22 2.10
N ARG A 356 -16.24 19.10 2.60
CA ARG A 356 -17.02 17.92 3.02
C ARG A 356 -17.28 17.98 4.53
N ALA A 357 -18.46 17.55 4.95
CA ALA A 357 -18.79 17.37 6.36
C ALA A 357 -19.83 16.28 6.57
N LEU A 358 -19.75 15.62 7.72
CA LEU A 358 -20.83 14.78 8.25
C LEU A 358 -21.77 15.67 9.07
N VAL A 359 -23.07 15.58 8.78
CA VAL A 359 -24.12 16.43 9.38
C VAL A 359 -25.30 15.57 9.81
N GLU A 360 -25.68 15.67 11.08
CA GLU A 360 -26.87 15.00 11.63
C GLU A 360 -28.17 15.49 10.96
N GLU A 361 -29.15 14.60 10.80
CA GLU A 361 -30.43 14.87 10.13
C GLU A 361 -31.18 16.10 10.66
N ASP A 362 -31.12 16.35 11.98
CA ASP A 362 -31.71 17.54 12.62
C ASP A 362 -31.19 18.86 12.03
N ASN A 363 -29.93 18.85 11.58
CA ASN A 363 -29.21 19.99 11.01
C ASN A 363 -29.26 20.01 9.48
N VAL A 364 -30.10 19.19 8.86
CA VAL A 364 -30.37 19.18 7.43
C VAL A 364 -31.78 19.70 7.17
N LYS A 365 -31.91 20.56 6.16
CA LYS A 365 -33.19 21.14 5.72
C LYS A 365 -33.32 21.02 4.20
N PRO A 366 -34.54 20.81 3.66
CA PRO A 366 -34.76 20.76 2.22
C PRO A 366 -34.31 22.04 1.52
N VAL A 367 -33.72 21.91 0.32
CA VAL A 367 -33.28 23.06 -0.49
C VAL A 367 -34.44 23.98 -0.91
N THR A 368 -35.68 23.47 -0.89
CA THR A 368 -36.89 24.23 -1.25
C THR A 368 -37.27 25.29 -0.21
N ILE A 369 -36.72 25.23 1.01
CA ILE A 369 -36.96 26.25 2.03
C ILE A 369 -36.20 27.53 1.68
N SER A 370 -36.89 28.67 1.74
CA SER A 370 -36.26 29.98 1.60
C SER A 370 -35.17 30.17 2.67
N TYR A 371 -33.95 30.55 2.23
CA TYR A 371 -32.81 30.74 3.13
C TYR A 371 -33.05 31.86 4.16
N GLN A 372 -33.96 32.81 3.89
CA GLN A 372 -34.33 33.84 4.85
C GLN A 372 -35.00 33.24 6.10
N LYS A 373 -35.82 32.18 5.93
CA LYS A 373 -36.45 31.46 7.06
C LYS A 373 -35.44 30.69 7.91
N LEU A 374 -34.26 30.40 7.37
CA LEU A 374 -33.17 29.71 8.07
C LEU A 374 -32.29 30.66 8.89
N GLY A 375 -32.59 31.97 8.90
CA GLY A 375 -31.82 32.97 9.64
C GLY A 375 -30.41 33.20 9.07
N VAL A 376 -30.17 32.84 7.81
CA VAL A 376 -28.86 32.98 7.17
C VAL A 376 -28.64 34.43 6.73
N LYS A 377 -27.53 35.03 7.19
CA LYS A 377 -27.12 36.36 6.75
C LYS A 377 -26.57 36.31 5.33
N LYS A 378 -26.97 37.27 4.49
CA LYS A 378 -26.50 37.39 3.11
C LYS A 378 -25.06 37.94 3.06
N THR A 379 -24.08 37.08 3.26
CA THR A 379 -22.66 37.41 3.09
C THR A 379 -22.26 37.22 1.62
N ALA A 380 -21.17 37.88 1.19
CA ALA A 380 -20.66 37.71 -0.18
C ALA A 380 -20.27 36.25 -0.50
N SER A 381 -19.75 35.50 0.48
CA SER A 381 -19.43 34.08 0.33
C SER A 381 -20.70 33.23 0.17
N PHE A 382 -21.75 33.53 0.94
CA PHE A 382 -23.03 32.84 0.84
C PHE A 382 -23.69 33.11 -0.51
N GLU A 383 -23.69 34.36 -0.96
CA GLU A 383 -24.29 34.72 -2.24
C GLU A 383 -23.60 34.03 -3.42
N ARG A 384 -22.27 33.86 -3.38
CA ARG A 384 -21.55 33.05 -4.38
C ARG A 384 -21.97 31.59 -4.36
N ALA A 385 -22.01 30.96 -3.18
CA ALA A 385 -22.45 29.57 -3.04
C ALA A 385 -23.90 29.37 -3.49
N TYR A 386 -24.78 30.34 -3.20
CA TYR A 386 -26.18 30.31 -3.60
C TYR A 386 -26.36 30.49 -5.12
N LYS A 387 -25.58 31.36 -5.76
CA LYS A 387 -25.54 31.46 -7.23
C LYS A 387 -25.04 30.18 -7.88
N GLU A 388 -24.02 29.55 -7.30
CA GLU A 388 -23.49 28.26 -7.76
C GLU A 388 -24.55 27.15 -7.65
N LEU A 389 -25.29 27.09 -6.53
CA LEU A 389 -26.45 26.20 -6.38
C LEU A 389 -27.51 26.44 -7.46
N ALA A 390 -27.90 27.69 -7.69
CA ALA A 390 -28.92 28.03 -8.68
C ALA A 390 -28.48 27.61 -10.09
N HIS A 391 -27.21 27.83 -10.44
CA HIS A 391 -26.66 27.40 -11.71
C HIS A 391 -26.66 25.86 -11.84
N HIS A 392 -26.30 25.14 -10.79
CA HIS A 392 -26.40 23.69 -10.75
C HIS A 392 -27.83 23.20 -11.00
N GLN A 393 -28.83 23.80 -10.34
CA GLN A 393 -30.24 23.44 -10.53
C GLN A 393 -30.68 23.61 -11.99
N GLN A 394 -30.28 24.70 -12.64
CA GLN A 394 -30.56 24.92 -14.07
C GLN A 394 -29.91 23.84 -14.97
N LEU A 395 -28.68 23.41 -14.65
CA LEU A 395 -28.01 22.35 -15.40
C LEU A 395 -28.69 20.98 -15.19
N VAL A 396 -29.14 20.70 -13.98
CA VAL A 396 -29.93 19.48 -13.68
C VAL A 396 -31.21 19.48 -14.49
N GLU A 397 -31.99 20.57 -14.48
CA GLU A 397 -33.23 20.68 -15.27
C GLU A 397 -32.99 20.49 -16.77
N LYS A 398 -31.92 21.10 -17.32
CA LYS A 398 -31.53 20.94 -18.73
C LYS A 398 -31.19 19.48 -19.04
N ALA A 399 -30.43 18.81 -18.18
CA ALA A 399 -30.07 17.41 -18.35
C ALA A 399 -31.31 16.49 -18.28
N SER A 400 -32.22 16.74 -17.34
CA SER A 400 -33.48 16.00 -17.21
C SER A 400 -34.35 16.14 -18.47
N LYS A 401 -34.47 17.35 -19.03
CA LYS A 401 -35.22 17.58 -20.28
C LYS A 401 -34.61 16.83 -21.47
N LYS A 402 -33.28 16.81 -21.58
CA LYS A 402 -32.59 16.10 -22.66
C LYS A 402 -32.85 14.58 -22.61
N LEU A 403 -32.84 13.98 -21.42
CA LEU A 403 -33.14 12.56 -21.24
C LEU A 403 -34.58 12.20 -21.64
N LEU A 404 -35.54 13.11 -21.42
CA LEU A 404 -36.92 12.91 -21.89
C LEU A 404 -37.01 12.94 -23.42
N THR A 405 -36.34 13.89 -24.07
CA THR A 405 -36.36 14.02 -25.54
C THR A 405 -35.61 12.92 -26.28
N ASP A 406 -34.63 12.28 -25.64
CA ASP A 406 -33.86 11.16 -26.23
C ASP A 406 -34.63 9.82 -26.10
N ASN A 407 -35.55 9.68 -25.15
CA ASN A 407 -36.40 8.49 -25.02
C ASN A 407 -37.60 8.47 -25.99
N ASP A 408 -38.00 9.63 -26.53
CA ASP A 408 -39.09 9.74 -27.52
C ASP A 408 -38.62 9.48 -28.98
N LYS A 409 -37.35 9.13 -29.18
CA LYS A 409 -36.81 8.72 -30.49
C LYS A 409 -36.64 7.20 -30.51
N GLU A 410 -37.60 6.50 -31.09
CA GLU A 410 -37.42 5.09 -31.49
C GLU A 410 -36.21 4.94 -32.43
N PRO A 411 -35.50 3.80 -32.39
CA PRO A 411 -34.32 3.57 -33.21
C PRO A 411 -34.77 3.23 -34.64
N ASN A 412 -34.72 4.22 -35.54
CA ASN A 412 -34.63 3.90 -36.96
C ASN A 412 -33.19 3.48 -37.26
N ASP A 413 -33.04 2.18 -37.50
CA ASP A 413 -31.87 1.59 -38.14
C ASP A 413 -31.49 2.34 -39.41
N SER A 414 -30.18 2.55 -39.55
CA SER A 414 -29.37 2.70 -40.77
C SER A 414 -28.50 3.94 -40.75
N VAL A 415 -27.29 3.84 -40.20
CA VAL A 415 -26.13 4.57 -40.74
C VAL A 415 -24.87 3.72 -40.61
N ASN A 416 -24.31 3.41 -41.77
CA ASN A 416 -23.00 2.80 -41.99
C ASN A 416 -21.90 3.54 -41.21
N GLU A 417 -21.10 2.79 -40.46
CA GLU A 417 -19.78 3.27 -40.01
C GLU A 417 -18.84 3.23 -41.22
N GLU A 418 -18.72 4.35 -41.91
CA GLU A 418 -17.56 4.62 -42.74
C GLU A 418 -16.50 5.35 -41.92
N ASN A 419 -15.37 4.66 -41.79
CA ASN A 419 -14.09 5.18 -41.37
C ASN A 419 -13.72 6.42 -42.17
N ASN A 420 -13.30 7.49 -41.48
CA ASN A 420 -12.20 8.31 -42.00
C ASN A 420 -11.41 8.98 -40.86
N SER A 421 -10.26 8.38 -40.57
CA SER A 421 -9.00 9.10 -40.35
C SER A 421 -8.79 10.08 -41.51
N THR A 422 -8.57 11.36 -41.32
CA THR A 422 -7.32 12.05 -40.94
C THR A 422 -7.70 13.54 -40.94
N GLU A 423 -7.20 14.35 -40.02
CA GLU A 423 -6.08 15.24 -40.34
C GLU A 423 -5.35 15.70 -39.07
N ASN A 424 -4.03 15.68 -39.19
CA ASN A 424 -3.07 16.25 -38.25
C ASN A 424 -3.24 17.77 -38.17
N GLU A 425 -3.05 18.35 -37.00
CA GLU A 425 -2.29 19.61 -36.88
C GLU A 425 -1.65 19.77 -35.49
N THR A 426 -0.34 19.58 -35.50
CA THR A 426 0.68 20.44 -34.86
C THR A 426 0.62 20.66 -33.33
N VAL A 427 1.37 19.82 -32.63
CA VAL A 427 1.92 20.11 -31.30
C VAL A 427 2.96 21.22 -31.44
N MET A 428 2.58 22.46 -31.14
CA MET A 428 3.53 23.51 -30.79
C MET A 428 3.57 23.68 -29.27
N GLY A 429 4.74 23.38 -28.71
CA GLY A 429 5.08 23.69 -27.33
C GLY A 429 5.13 25.20 -27.12
N LEU A 430 4.40 25.66 -26.12
CA LEU A 430 4.61 26.97 -25.51
C LEU A 430 4.92 26.77 -24.04
N ASN A 431 6.22 26.80 -23.75
CA ASN A 431 6.76 27.18 -22.46
C ASN A 431 6.21 28.56 -22.10
N ASN A 432 5.44 28.67 -21.03
CA ASN A 432 5.34 29.92 -20.30
C ASN A 432 5.49 29.68 -18.80
N SER A 433 6.70 30.00 -18.36
CA SER A 433 7.09 30.20 -16.96
C SER A 433 6.36 31.43 -16.43
N SER A 434 5.57 31.26 -15.38
CA SER A 434 5.02 32.37 -14.61
C SER A 434 5.32 32.15 -13.13
N LYS A 435 6.41 32.78 -12.69
CA LYS A 435 6.80 32.95 -11.29
C LYS A 435 5.66 33.60 -10.51
N SER A 436 5.18 32.94 -9.44
CA SER A 436 4.49 33.62 -8.35
C SER A 436 5.22 33.34 -7.04
N LYS A 437 5.56 34.44 -6.36
CA LYS A 437 6.39 34.53 -5.17
C LYS A 437 5.56 34.14 -3.95
N THR A 438 6.08 33.24 -3.11
CA THR A 438 5.61 33.06 -1.72
C THR A 438 6.61 33.67 -0.74
N PRO A 439 6.17 34.14 0.44
CA PRO A 439 6.98 34.98 1.30
C PRO A 439 7.93 34.18 2.22
N VAL A 440 9.06 34.82 2.47
CA VAL A 440 10.17 34.40 3.34
C VAL A 440 9.73 34.30 4.80
N SER A 441 10.01 33.17 5.45
CA SER A 441 10.04 33.07 6.92
C SER A 441 11.42 32.61 7.41
N ARG A 442 11.88 33.28 8.47
CA ARG A 442 13.26 33.36 8.98
C ARG A 442 13.76 32.05 9.60
N LYS A 443 14.99 31.65 9.23
CA LYS A 443 15.79 30.62 9.92
C LYS A 443 16.38 31.18 11.23
N ARG A 444 16.21 30.46 12.34
CA ARG A 444 17.04 30.59 13.55
C ARG A 444 18.12 29.50 13.53
N LYS A 445 19.37 29.90 13.77
CA LYS A 445 20.55 29.03 13.97
C LYS A 445 20.56 28.51 15.42
N SER A 446 20.85 27.23 15.61
CA SER A 446 21.42 26.71 16.86
C SER A 446 22.48 25.67 16.54
N THR A 447 23.66 25.93 17.06
CA THR A 447 24.90 25.14 17.02
C THR A 447 24.82 23.94 17.96
N SER A 448 25.24 22.75 17.49
CA SER A 448 25.75 21.68 18.35
C SER A 448 26.74 20.80 17.60
N THR A 449 27.86 20.54 18.27
CA THR A 449 29.07 19.84 17.86
C THR A 449 28.88 18.33 17.56
N PRO A 450 29.82 17.72 16.81
CA PRO A 450 29.63 16.39 16.22
C PRO A 450 30.05 15.25 17.15
N ILE A 451 29.19 14.23 17.28
CA ILE A 451 29.53 12.91 17.83
C ILE A 451 29.54 11.91 16.68
N ALA A 452 30.67 11.23 16.50
CA ALA A 452 30.94 10.30 15.41
C ALA A 452 30.02 9.06 15.46
N LYS A 453 29.41 8.71 14.32
CA LYS A 453 28.70 7.44 14.09
C LYS A 453 29.59 6.50 13.25
N PRO A 454 29.61 5.19 13.51
CA PRO A 454 30.37 4.24 12.72
C PRO A 454 29.75 4.04 11.31
N PRO A 455 30.55 3.72 10.28
CA PRO A 455 30.08 3.62 8.90
C PRO A 455 29.15 2.41 8.70
N SER A 456 27.98 2.67 8.11
CA SER A 456 27.00 1.64 7.72
C SER A 456 27.53 0.81 6.54
N ALA A 457 27.52 -0.51 6.70
CA ALA A 457 27.99 -1.51 5.72
C ALA A 457 27.12 -1.65 4.45
N LYS A 458 26.10 -0.79 4.25
CA LYS A 458 25.24 -0.80 3.06
C LYS A 458 25.98 -0.47 1.75
N ASN A 459 27.13 0.20 1.81
CA ASN A 459 27.88 0.60 0.61
C ASN A 459 28.99 -0.40 0.18
N LEU A 460 29.29 -1.44 0.96
CA LEU A 460 30.43 -2.34 0.67
C LEU A 460 30.05 -3.67 0.00
N LEU A 461 28.81 -4.13 0.14
CA LEU A 461 28.30 -5.32 -0.57
C LEU A 461 28.36 -5.11 -2.10
N VAL A 462 28.02 -3.91 -2.56
CA VAL A 462 28.13 -3.47 -3.97
C VAL A 462 29.59 -3.48 -4.47
N PHE A 463 30.57 -3.20 -3.61
CA PHE A 463 31.98 -3.12 -4.00
C PHE A 463 32.65 -4.51 -4.13
N LEU A 464 32.24 -5.48 -3.32
CA LEU A 464 32.82 -6.83 -3.32
C LEU A 464 32.33 -7.69 -4.50
N LEU A 465 31.10 -7.47 -4.98
CA LEU A 465 30.56 -8.17 -6.16
C LEU A 465 31.11 -7.59 -7.48
N ARG A 466 31.33 -6.27 -7.57
CA ARG A 466 31.97 -5.60 -8.73
C ARG A 466 33.37 -6.13 -9.06
N LYS A 467 34.15 -6.57 -8.05
CA LYS A 467 35.50 -7.10 -8.26
C LYS A 467 35.51 -8.50 -8.90
N LYS A 468 34.45 -9.30 -8.75
CA LYS A 468 34.33 -10.61 -9.42
C LYS A 468 33.85 -10.49 -10.86
N ASN A 469 33.01 -9.51 -11.19
CA ASN A 469 32.50 -9.32 -12.56
C ASN A 469 33.54 -8.80 -13.56
N LYS A 470 34.68 -8.22 -13.13
CA LYS A 470 35.77 -7.86 -14.07
C LYS A 470 36.40 -9.06 -14.77
N LYS A 471 36.31 -10.28 -14.23
CA LYS A 471 36.84 -11.50 -14.87
C LYS A 471 35.85 -12.18 -15.83
N ASN A 472 34.56 -11.88 -15.72
CA ASN A 472 33.53 -12.43 -16.62
C ASN A 472 33.17 -11.48 -17.76
N PHE A 473 33.39 -10.17 -17.59
CA PHE A 473 33.16 -9.17 -18.64
C PHE A 473 34.13 -9.33 -19.83
N THR A 474 35.35 -9.81 -19.61
CA THR A 474 36.33 -10.04 -20.69
C THR A 474 36.01 -11.26 -21.55
N LYS A 475 35.31 -12.27 -21.02
CA LYS A 475 34.89 -13.44 -21.81
C LYS A 475 33.68 -13.16 -22.71
N ASN A 476 32.71 -12.36 -22.24
CA ASN A 476 31.55 -11.98 -23.05
C ASN A 476 31.87 -10.95 -24.14
N LEU A 477 32.88 -10.08 -23.92
CA LEU A 477 33.32 -9.13 -24.95
C LEU A 477 34.03 -9.84 -26.12
N LEU A 478 34.79 -10.91 -25.85
CA LEU A 478 35.41 -11.75 -26.89
C LEU A 478 34.36 -12.52 -27.71
N LEU A 479 33.30 -13.02 -27.07
CA LEU A 479 32.22 -13.72 -27.75
C LEU A 479 31.40 -12.77 -28.65
N HIS A 480 31.16 -11.54 -28.19
CA HIS A 480 30.45 -10.51 -28.96
C HIS A 480 31.31 -9.93 -30.11
N HIS A 481 32.64 -9.93 -29.98
CA HIS A 481 33.54 -9.54 -31.07
C HIS A 481 33.68 -10.64 -32.13
N LEU A 482 33.65 -11.91 -31.74
CA LEU A 482 33.67 -13.05 -32.66
C LEU A 482 32.34 -13.19 -33.44
N LEU A 483 31.20 -12.91 -32.80
CA LEU A 483 29.89 -12.86 -33.45
C LEU A 483 29.75 -11.71 -34.46
N LYS A 484 30.40 -10.55 -34.21
CA LYS A 484 30.46 -9.45 -35.19
C LYS A 484 31.33 -9.75 -36.41
N ILE A 485 32.40 -10.53 -36.24
CA ILE A 485 33.28 -10.94 -37.35
C ILE A 485 32.61 -12.01 -38.23
N PHE A 486 31.72 -12.83 -37.66
CA PHE A 486 30.98 -13.86 -38.41
C PHE A 486 29.77 -13.32 -39.18
N LEU A 487 29.25 -12.14 -38.81
CA LEU A 487 28.13 -11.47 -39.49
C LEU A 487 28.56 -10.44 -40.54
N GLN A 488 29.86 -10.30 -40.77
CA GLN A 488 30.45 -9.41 -41.80
C GLN A 488 31.27 -10.16 -42.85
N ARG A 489 31.04 -11.47 -43.00
CA ARG A 489 31.51 -12.27 -44.14
C ARG A 489 30.34 -12.80 -44.94
#